data_AF-A0A1Y2K299-F1
#
_entry.id   AF-A0A1Y2K299-F1
#
_cell.length_a   1.000
_cell.length_b   1.000
_cell.length_c   1.000
_cell.angle_alpha   90.00
_cell.angle_beta   90.00
_cell.angle_gamma   90.00
#
_symmetry.space_group_name_H-M   'P 1'
#
loop_
_entity.id
_entity.type
_entity.pdbx_description
1 polymer ?
#
loop_
_entity_poly.entity_id
_entity_poly.type
_entity_poly.pdbx_seq_one_letter_code
_entity_poly.pdbx_strand_id
1 'polypeptide(L)'
;MTVEPDAVILQRGEINDALYVILDGALRVLLDASDPELFIPIEAGQCVGDMSILEKSPVSAQVIAEQKSTLLILPEEHFWRYVMTVPMVARNLMRALSARVRKQDAQLLAKREQEMKLRQYERELGTARQIQASVLPTVFPCLAQWPTLRVKARMEPAREVGGDLYDLFALDEERMFFVIGDVSGKGAPAALFMMRAVTLFRTAARTHMTPMQMMQWVSDQLRKQNAAYLFITAICGVYYPRSGAMELANAGHLSPLLKDADGDVRYVEMEPGSLAGILPNAEFSTVRLTLKPGETMALYTDGVTEGMDPEGALFGEEHLQRTARITEGNAPEALLERIYGELADYTQFAVQTDDITMVAIQRAE
;
A
#
# COMPACT_ATOMS: atom_id res chain seq x y z
N MET A 1 34.83 -6.79 -39.75
CA MET A 1 33.43 -6.40 -39.98
C MET A 1 33.14 -5.17 -39.15
N THR A 2 32.52 -4.14 -39.72
CA THR A 2 32.05 -2.99 -38.94
C THR A 2 30.54 -3.08 -38.84
N VAL A 3 30.00 -2.89 -37.62
CA VAL A 3 28.57 -2.94 -37.33
C VAL A 3 28.14 -1.59 -36.78
N GLU A 4 26.96 -1.14 -37.20
CA GLU A 4 26.34 0.08 -36.69
C GLU A 4 25.62 -0.20 -35.35
N PRO A 5 25.29 0.83 -34.56
CA PRO A 5 24.50 0.67 -33.34
C PRO A 5 23.19 -0.10 -33.59
N ASP A 6 22.76 -0.87 -32.60
CA ASP A 6 21.58 -1.74 -32.62
C ASP A 6 21.58 -2.87 -33.65
N ALA A 7 22.68 -3.06 -34.40
CA ALA A 7 22.84 -4.24 -35.25
C ALA A 7 22.89 -5.52 -34.41
N VAL A 8 22.10 -6.53 -34.78
CA VAL A 8 22.16 -7.87 -34.19
C VAL A 8 23.32 -8.63 -34.82
N ILE A 9 24.24 -9.10 -33.98
CA ILE A 9 25.44 -9.85 -34.40
C ILE A 9 25.19 -11.34 -34.28
N LEU A 10 24.55 -11.75 -33.20
CA LEU A 10 24.15 -13.13 -32.95
C LEU A 10 22.71 -13.19 -32.47
N GLN A 11 21.92 -14.11 -33.01
CA GLN A 11 20.53 -14.33 -32.65
C GLN A 11 20.38 -15.61 -31.83
N ARG A 12 19.62 -15.52 -30.73
CA ARG A 12 19.39 -16.69 -29.85
C ARG A 12 18.78 -17.86 -30.63
N GLY A 13 19.36 -19.05 -30.45
CA GLY A 13 18.92 -20.28 -31.10
C GLY A 13 19.48 -20.51 -32.50
N GLU A 14 20.22 -19.56 -33.08
CA GLU A 14 20.90 -19.78 -34.35
C GLU A 14 22.17 -20.62 -34.17
N ILE A 15 22.59 -21.28 -35.25
CA ILE A 15 23.88 -21.98 -35.29
C ILE A 15 24.96 -20.95 -35.59
N ASN A 16 26.02 -20.95 -34.78
CA ASN A 16 27.15 -20.07 -34.96
C ASN A 16 28.47 -20.85 -34.90
N ASP A 17 29.23 -20.78 -35.98
CA ASP A 17 30.51 -21.47 -36.15
C ASP A 17 31.69 -20.47 -36.17
N ALA A 18 31.53 -19.28 -35.58
CA ALA A 18 32.55 -18.24 -35.55
C ALA A 18 32.67 -17.54 -34.19
N LEU A 19 33.90 -17.14 -33.86
CA LEU A 19 34.23 -16.29 -32.73
C LEU A 19 34.29 -14.84 -33.21
N TYR A 20 33.64 -13.94 -32.50
CA TYR A 20 33.66 -12.51 -32.81
C TYR A 20 34.46 -11.81 -31.73
N VAL A 21 35.64 -11.31 -32.08
CA VAL A 21 36.50 -10.52 -31.18
C VAL A 21 36.24 -9.04 -31.45
N ILE A 22 35.94 -8.28 -30.40
CA ILE A 22 35.70 -6.85 -30.50
C ILE A 22 37.05 -6.15 -30.56
N LEU A 23 37.35 -5.51 -31.70
CA LEU A 23 38.58 -4.72 -31.87
C LEU A 23 38.39 -3.29 -31.35
N ASP A 24 37.20 -2.74 -31.57
CA ASP A 24 36.81 -1.38 -31.16
C ASP A 24 35.28 -1.33 -31.00
N GLY A 25 34.79 -0.48 -30.10
CA GLY A 25 33.37 -0.39 -29.75
C GLY A 25 32.93 -1.28 -28.59
N ALA A 26 31.62 -1.51 -28.47
CA ALA A 26 31.00 -2.29 -27.40
C ALA A 26 29.72 -3.01 -27.87
N LEU A 27 29.52 -4.22 -27.36
CA LEU A 27 28.33 -5.03 -27.59
C LEU A 27 27.61 -5.30 -26.27
N ARG A 28 26.32 -5.64 -26.35
CA ARG A 28 25.53 -6.14 -25.22
C ARG A 28 24.97 -7.52 -25.53
N VAL A 29 25.11 -8.45 -24.57
CA VAL A 29 24.49 -9.78 -24.61
C VAL A 29 23.21 -9.72 -23.78
N LEU A 30 22.05 -9.86 -24.43
CA LEU A 30 20.74 -9.83 -23.76
C LEU A 30 20.49 -11.15 -23.01
N LEU A 31 20.31 -11.08 -21.69
CA LEU A 31 20.02 -12.25 -20.87
C LEU A 31 18.55 -12.66 -20.95
N ASP A 32 17.67 -11.69 -21.17
CA ASP A 32 16.25 -11.86 -21.45
C ASP A 32 15.87 -11.01 -22.66
N ALA A 33 15.18 -11.60 -23.64
CA ALA A 33 14.74 -10.87 -24.83
C ALA A 33 13.54 -9.94 -24.54
N SER A 34 12.84 -10.15 -23.42
CA SER A 34 11.70 -9.34 -22.99
C SER A 34 12.10 -8.15 -22.11
N ASP A 35 13.33 -8.12 -21.60
CA ASP A 35 13.87 -7.07 -20.75
C ASP A 35 15.21 -6.54 -21.32
N PRO A 36 15.18 -5.48 -22.15
CA PRO A 36 16.37 -4.91 -22.78
C PRO A 36 17.40 -4.32 -21.79
N GLU A 37 17.00 -4.08 -20.54
CA GLU A 37 17.90 -3.56 -19.50
C GLU A 37 18.73 -4.68 -18.84
N LEU A 38 18.32 -5.94 -18.99
CA LEU A 38 19.04 -7.09 -18.44
C LEU A 38 20.08 -7.63 -19.45
N PHE A 39 21.26 -7.01 -19.49
CA PHE A 39 22.33 -7.40 -20.40
C PHE A 39 23.73 -7.46 -19.78
N ILE A 40 24.65 -8.13 -20.48
CA ILE A 40 26.08 -8.14 -20.16
C ILE A 40 26.83 -7.29 -21.19
N PRO A 41 27.53 -6.22 -20.76
CA PRO A 41 28.37 -5.43 -21.67
C PRO A 41 29.63 -6.22 -22.03
N ILE A 42 30.00 -6.15 -23.30
CA ILE A 42 31.19 -6.77 -23.87
C ILE A 42 32.01 -5.67 -24.54
N GLU A 43 33.21 -5.43 -24.02
CA GLU A 43 34.07 -4.31 -24.41
C GLU A 43 35.15 -4.74 -25.41
N ALA A 44 35.82 -3.76 -26.03
CA ALA A 44 36.98 -4.00 -26.88
C ALA A 44 38.03 -4.90 -26.19
N GLY A 45 38.57 -5.86 -26.95
CA GLY A 45 39.47 -6.90 -26.45
C GLY A 45 38.78 -8.16 -25.93
N GLN A 46 37.44 -8.16 -25.80
CA GLN A 46 36.66 -9.35 -25.45
C GLN A 46 36.04 -10.00 -26.69
N CYS A 47 35.40 -11.17 -26.51
CA CYS A 47 34.79 -11.92 -27.60
C CYS A 47 33.41 -12.49 -27.25
N VAL A 48 32.61 -12.78 -28.28
CA VAL A 48 31.32 -13.48 -28.21
C VAL A 48 31.29 -14.61 -29.25
N GLY A 49 30.36 -15.56 -29.10
CA GLY A 49 30.30 -16.78 -29.93
C GLY A 49 31.26 -17.90 -29.47
N ASP A 50 32.03 -17.64 -28.41
CA ASP A 50 32.94 -18.58 -27.76
C ASP A 50 32.22 -19.86 -27.30
N MET A 51 31.07 -19.73 -26.67
CA MET A 51 30.28 -20.88 -26.19
C MET A 51 29.79 -21.78 -27.32
N SER A 52 29.33 -21.21 -28.45
CA SER A 52 28.86 -21.99 -29.59
C SER A 52 29.97 -22.85 -30.18
N ILE A 53 31.19 -22.32 -30.26
CA ILE A 53 32.36 -23.07 -30.72
C ILE A 53 32.81 -24.12 -29.70
N LEU A 54 32.87 -23.75 -28.42
CA LEU A 54 33.39 -24.63 -27.36
C LEU A 54 32.46 -25.80 -27.04
N GLU A 55 31.15 -25.57 -27.02
CA GLU A 55 30.14 -26.57 -26.62
C GLU A 55 29.39 -27.20 -27.79
N LYS A 56 29.57 -26.68 -29.02
CA LYS A 56 28.76 -27.07 -30.21
C LYS A 56 27.26 -26.92 -29.97
N SER A 57 26.89 -25.83 -29.30
CA SER A 57 25.51 -25.47 -29.00
C SER A 57 25.07 -24.25 -29.80
N PRO A 58 23.77 -24.13 -30.12
CA PRO A 58 23.23 -22.90 -30.69
C PRO A 58 23.50 -21.69 -29.79
N VAL A 59 23.49 -20.49 -30.36
CA VAL A 59 23.68 -19.23 -29.64
C VAL A 59 22.73 -19.16 -28.44
N SER A 60 23.30 -19.01 -27.25
CA SER A 60 22.55 -19.03 -25.99
C SER A 60 21.78 -17.75 -25.71
N ALA A 61 22.26 -16.61 -26.21
CA ALA A 61 21.73 -15.28 -25.96
C ALA A 61 21.95 -14.35 -27.16
N GLN A 62 21.02 -13.42 -27.38
CA GLN A 62 21.14 -12.46 -28.48
C GLN A 62 22.23 -11.42 -28.19
N VAL A 63 23.03 -11.07 -29.19
CA VAL A 63 24.11 -10.10 -29.07
C VAL A 63 23.86 -8.93 -30.01
N ILE A 64 23.90 -7.72 -29.47
CA ILE A 64 23.58 -6.47 -30.18
C ILE A 64 24.71 -5.47 -30.01
N ALA A 65 24.99 -4.68 -31.05
CA ALA A 65 25.92 -3.57 -30.97
C ALA A 65 25.31 -2.43 -30.13
N GLU A 66 26.00 -2.02 -29.07
CA GLU A 66 25.59 -0.87 -28.27
C GLU A 66 25.99 0.45 -28.95
N GLN A 67 27.14 0.40 -29.64
CA GLN A 67 27.66 1.50 -30.42
C GLN A 67 28.30 0.96 -31.70
N LYS A 68 28.69 1.85 -32.61
CA LYS A 68 29.44 1.48 -33.81
C LYS A 68 30.69 0.69 -33.39
N SER A 69 30.82 -0.53 -33.89
CA SER A 69 31.83 -1.48 -33.41
C SER A 69 32.55 -2.16 -34.57
N THR A 70 33.82 -2.48 -34.37
CA THR A 70 34.64 -3.24 -35.33
C THR A 70 34.96 -4.61 -34.76
N LEU A 71 34.55 -5.65 -35.47
CA LEU A 71 34.66 -7.04 -35.07
C LEU A 71 35.60 -7.82 -35.99
N LEU A 72 36.50 -8.60 -35.40
CA LEU A 72 37.25 -9.65 -36.08
C LEU A 72 36.45 -10.95 -35.99
N ILE A 73 36.14 -11.54 -37.13
CA ILE A 73 35.43 -12.82 -37.22
C ILE A 73 36.47 -13.92 -37.41
N LEU A 74 36.47 -14.90 -36.52
CA LEU A 74 37.36 -16.04 -36.53
C LEU A 74 36.52 -17.31 -36.72
N PRO A 75 36.55 -17.94 -37.91
CA PRO A 75 35.90 -19.23 -38.13
C PRO A 75 36.40 -20.29 -37.14
N GLU A 76 35.53 -21.24 -36.77
CA GLU A 76 35.83 -22.34 -35.83
C GLU A 76 37.15 -23.06 -36.19
N GLU A 77 37.37 -23.35 -37.47
CA GLU A 77 38.60 -24.01 -37.93
C GLU A 77 39.87 -23.23 -37.58
N HIS A 78 39.83 -21.90 -37.68
CA HIS A 78 40.95 -21.02 -37.38
C HIS A 78 41.10 -20.84 -35.87
N PHE A 79 39.99 -20.82 -35.13
CA PHE A 79 40.01 -20.81 -33.67
C PHE A 79 40.77 -22.02 -33.11
N TRP A 80 40.40 -23.24 -33.52
CA TRP A 80 41.08 -24.46 -33.04
C TRP A 80 42.53 -24.54 -33.51
N ARG A 81 42.81 -24.17 -34.76
CA ARG A 81 44.15 -24.31 -35.36
C ARG A 81 45.16 -23.27 -34.88
N TYR A 82 44.74 -22.02 -34.69
CA TYR A 82 45.66 -20.90 -34.44
C TYR A 82 45.50 -20.25 -33.07
N VAL A 83 44.28 -20.22 -32.51
CA VAL A 83 44.04 -19.55 -31.21
C VAL A 83 44.33 -20.48 -30.05
N MET A 84 43.80 -21.70 -30.10
CA MET A 84 43.95 -22.68 -29.02
C MET A 84 45.35 -23.32 -28.95
N THR A 85 46.13 -23.23 -30.03
CA THR A 85 47.51 -23.75 -30.08
C THR A 85 48.54 -22.80 -29.47
N VAL A 86 48.19 -21.54 -29.21
CA VAL A 86 49.07 -20.54 -28.56
C VAL A 86 48.73 -20.46 -27.07
N PRO A 87 49.57 -21.02 -26.16
CA PRO A 87 49.21 -21.20 -24.75
C PRO A 87 48.83 -19.91 -24.00
N MET A 88 49.44 -18.78 -24.37
CA MET A 88 49.16 -17.49 -23.75
C MET A 88 47.78 -16.94 -24.14
N VAL A 89 47.40 -17.10 -25.42
CA VAL A 89 46.10 -16.63 -25.93
C VAL A 89 44.96 -17.48 -25.38
N ALA A 90 45.10 -18.81 -25.41
CA ALA A 90 44.14 -19.73 -24.81
C ALA A 90 43.93 -19.45 -23.31
N ARG A 91 45.00 -19.17 -22.56
CA ARG A 91 44.90 -18.83 -21.12
C ARG A 91 44.16 -17.52 -20.88
N ASN A 92 44.39 -16.51 -21.71
CA ASN A 92 43.70 -15.21 -21.58
C ASN A 92 42.21 -15.35 -21.91
N LEU A 93 41.86 -16.10 -22.96
CA LEU A 93 40.47 -16.44 -23.28
C LEU A 93 39.79 -17.13 -22.10
N MET A 94 40.38 -18.22 -21.58
CA MET A 94 39.81 -18.96 -20.45
C MET A 94 39.64 -18.08 -19.19
N ARG A 95 40.57 -17.14 -18.94
CA ARG A 95 40.43 -16.16 -17.84
C ARG A 95 39.26 -15.21 -18.06
N ALA A 96 39.08 -14.70 -19.27
CA ALA A 96 37.97 -13.81 -19.63
C ALA A 96 36.62 -14.53 -19.49
N LEU A 97 36.51 -15.77 -19.99
CA LEU A 97 35.32 -16.59 -19.84
C LEU A 97 35.02 -16.89 -18.37
N SER A 98 36.03 -17.31 -17.60
CA SER A 98 35.87 -17.58 -16.18
C SER A 98 35.45 -16.33 -15.40
N ALA A 99 35.94 -15.14 -15.77
CA ALA A 99 35.53 -13.88 -15.17
C ALA A 99 34.08 -13.53 -15.50
N ARG A 100 33.65 -13.78 -16.74
CA ARG A 100 32.25 -13.59 -17.19
C ARG A 100 31.29 -14.48 -16.40
N VAL A 101 31.59 -15.78 -16.29
CA VAL A 101 30.78 -16.74 -15.51
C VAL A 101 30.69 -16.31 -14.04
N ARG A 102 31.81 -15.97 -13.40
CA ARG A 102 31.80 -15.48 -12.01
C ARG A 102 30.95 -14.22 -11.81
N LYS A 103 30.99 -13.28 -12.76
CA LYS A 103 30.18 -12.05 -12.70
C LYS A 103 28.68 -12.38 -12.81
N GLN A 104 28.31 -13.28 -13.71
CA GLN A 104 26.93 -13.73 -13.89
C GLN A 104 26.40 -14.47 -12.65
N ASP A 105 27.20 -15.39 -12.08
CA ASP A 105 26.82 -16.10 -10.86
C ASP A 105 26.61 -15.13 -9.68
N ALA A 106 27.50 -14.15 -9.51
CA ALA A 106 27.38 -13.14 -8.47
C ALA A 106 26.11 -12.27 -8.63
N GLN A 107 25.79 -11.85 -9.86
CA GLN A 107 24.57 -11.10 -10.15
C GLN A 107 23.31 -11.91 -9.89
N LEU A 108 23.30 -13.19 -10.29
CA LEU A 108 22.17 -14.09 -10.06
C LEU A 108 21.95 -14.35 -8.56
N LEU A 109 23.03 -14.55 -7.81
CA LEU A 109 22.96 -14.70 -6.35
C LEU A 109 22.44 -13.44 -5.67
N ALA A 110 22.94 -12.26 -6.04
CA ALA A 110 22.46 -10.98 -5.50
C ALA A 110 20.97 -10.76 -5.79
N LYS A 111 20.51 -11.05 -7.03
CA LYS A 111 19.09 -10.97 -7.39
C LYS A 111 18.25 -11.94 -6.55
N ARG A 112 18.69 -13.19 -6.39
CA ARG A 112 18.00 -14.19 -5.53
C ARG A 112 17.95 -13.77 -4.07
N GLU A 113 19.03 -13.21 -3.52
CA GLU A 113 19.04 -12.69 -2.16
C GLU A 113 18.05 -11.54 -1.97
N GLN A 114 17.97 -10.63 -2.94
CA GLN A 114 17.01 -9.53 -2.92
C GLN A 114 15.56 -10.03 -3.02
N GLU A 115 15.29 -10.98 -3.91
CA GLU A 115 13.97 -11.63 -4.02
C GLU A 115 13.57 -12.37 -2.73
N MET A 116 14.51 -13.07 -2.09
CA MET A 116 14.26 -13.75 -0.83
C MET A 116 13.95 -12.75 0.30
N LYS A 117 14.71 -11.65 0.39
CA LYS A 117 14.45 -10.58 1.37
C LYS A 117 13.09 -9.93 1.14
N LEU A 118 12.73 -9.64 -0.10
CA LEU A 118 11.42 -9.07 -0.44
C LEU A 118 10.28 -10.00 -0.04
N ARG A 119 10.38 -11.29 -0.39
CA ARG A 119 9.37 -12.30 0.00
C ARG A 119 9.28 -12.47 1.52
N GLN A 120 10.39 -12.37 2.23
CA GLN A 120 10.36 -12.41 3.69
C GLN A 120 9.61 -11.19 4.25
N TYR A 121 9.92 -10.00 3.75
CA TYR A 121 9.27 -8.76 4.16
C TYR A 121 7.76 -8.76 3.87
N GLU A 122 7.35 -9.23 2.69
CA GLU A 122 5.94 -9.40 2.32
C GLU A 122 5.21 -10.38 3.27
N ARG A 123 5.87 -11.47 3.67
CA ARG A 123 5.30 -12.42 4.66
C ARG A 123 5.14 -11.79 6.03
N GLU A 124 6.13 -11.02 6.48
CA GLU A 124 6.07 -10.31 7.76
C GLU A 124 4.94 -9.26 7.76
N LEU A 125 4.80 -8.48 6.68
CA LEU A 125 3.70 -7.53 6.52
C LEU A 125 2.33 -8.23 6.43
N GLY A 126 2.22 -9.32 5.68
CA GLY A 126 0.99 -10.10 5.60
C GLY A 126 0.56 -10.67 6.96
N THR A 127 1.54 -11.06 7.79
CA THR A 127 1.28 -11.47 9.18
C THR A 127 0.77 -10.30 10.02
N ALA A 128 1.40 -9.12 9.90
CA ALA A 128 0.96 -7.92 10.60
C ALA A 128 -0.46 -7.50 10.20
N ARG A 129 -0.80 -7.61 8.91
CA ARG A 129 -2.15 -7.38 8.37
C ARG A 129 -3.19 -8.30 9.01
N GLN A 130 -2.89 -9.59 9.12
CA GLN A 130 -3.80 -10.55 9.76
C GLN A 130 -4.03 -10.22 11.23
N ILE A 131 -2.98 -9.82 11.95
CA ILE A 131 -3.10 -9.39 13.35
C ILE A 131 -3.97 -8.12 13.45
N GLN A 132 -3.73 -7.12 12.60
CA GLN A 132 -4.51 -5.88 12.56
C GLN A 132 -6.00 -6.16 12.29
N ALA A 133 -6.28 -6.97 11.27
CA ALA A 133 -7.65 -7.37 10.91
C ALA A 133 -8.35 -8.15 12.04
N SER A 134 -7.60 -8.88 12.88
CA SER A 134 -8.18 -9.59 14.03
C SER A 134 -8.59 -8.67 15.19
N VAL A 135 -8.02 -7.47 15.28
CA VAL A 135 -8.31 -6.51 16.36
C VAL A 135 -9.54 -5.66 16.05
N LEU A 136 -9.77 -5.37 14.76
CA LEU A 136 -10.88 -4.53 14.30
C LEU A 136 -12.14 -5.38 14.05
N PRO A 137 -13.30 -4.99 14.59
CA PRO A 137 -14.50 -5.83 14.52
C PRO A 137 -15.12 -5.83 13.12
N THR A 138 -15.19 -7.00 12.48
CA THR A 138 -15.86 -7.16 11.16
C THR A 138 -17.34 -7.49 11.27
N VAL A 139 -17.77 -7.98 12.43
CA VAL A 139 -19.16 -8.31 12.76
C VAL A 139 -19.49 -7.77 14.14
N PHE A 140 -20.76 -7.41 14.35
CA PHE A 140 -21.21 -6.80 15.60
C PHE A 140 -22.31 -7.61 16.32
N PRO A 141 -22.09 -8.89 16.71
CA PRO A 141 -23.13 -9.70 17.35
C PRO A 141 -23.69 -9.09 18.64
N CYS A 142 -22.85 -8.37 19.39
CA CYS A 142 -23.26 -7.71 20.63
C CYS A 142 -24.31 -6.61 20.42
N LEU A 143 -24.47 -6.10 19.20
CA LEU A 143 -25.45 -5.06 18.88
C LEU A 143 -26.84 -5.63 18.55
N ALA A 144 -26.95 -6.96 18.35
CA ALA A 144 -28.22 -7.63 18.01
C ALA A 144 -29.30 -7.50 19.09
N GLN A 145 -28.93 -7.09 20.32
CA GLN A 145 -29.86 -6.81 21.40
C GLN A 145 -30.74 -5.56 21.17
N TRP A 146 -30.38 -4.71 20.20
CA TRP A 146 -31.12 -3.49 19.86
C TRP A 146 -31.74 -3.58 18.46
N PRO A 147 -33.03 -3.92 18.33
CA PRO A 147 -33.68 -4.11 17.03
C PRO A 147 -33.71 -2.86 16.14
N THR A 148 -33.72 -1.68 16.76
CA THR A 148 -33.72 -0.38 16.07
C THR A 148 -32.33 0.10 15.71
N LEU A 149 -31.26 -0.62 16.06
CA LEU A 149 -29.89 -0.22 15.73
C LEU A 149 -29.43 -0.97 14.48
N ARG A 150 -29.00 -0.23 13.47
CA ARG A 150 -28.30 -0.79 12.30
C ARG A 150 -26.93 -0.14 12.19
N VAL A 151 -25.91 -0.95 11.99
CA VAL A 151 -24.52 -0.49 11.89
C VAL A 151 -23.87 -1.16 10.69
N LYS A 152 -23.07 -0.40 9.94
CA LYS A 152 -22.14 -0.92 8.96
C LYS A 152 -20.79 -0.23 9.16
N ALA A 153 -19.71 -0.99 9.00
CA ALA A 153 -18.37 -0.45 8.90
C ALA A 153 -17.71 -0.97 7.61
N ARG A 154 -16.82 -0.16 7.05
CA ARG A 154 -15.96 -0.48 5.91
C ARG A 154 -14.57 0.06 6.21
N MET A 155 -13.55 -0.74 5.96
CA MET A 155 -12.16 -0.30 6.03
C MET A 155 -11.37 -0.95 4.90
N GLU A 156 -10.76 -0.13 4.06
CA GLU A 156 -9.89 -0.55 2.97
C GLU A 156 -8.51 0.08 3.18
N PRO A 157 -7.50 -0.70 3.60
CA PRO A 157 -6.14 -0.19 3.76
C PRO A 157 -5.46 0.13 2.42
N ALA A 158 -4.71 1.22 2.34
CA ALA A 158 -3.91 1.59 1.16
C ALA A 158 -2.62 0.76 1.04
N ARG A 159 -2.17 0.19 2.16
CA ARG A 159 -0.97 -0.66 2.27
C ARG A 159 -1.31 -1.95 3.01
N GLU A 160 -0.33 -2.83 3.18
CA GLU A 160 -0.55 -4.08 3.95
C GLU A 160 -1.01 -3.82 5.39
N VAL A 161 -0.58 -2.70 6.00
CA VAL A 161 -1.05 -2.26 7.31
C VAL A 161 -1.33 -0.77 7.30
N GLY A 162 -2.43 -0.38 7.94
CA GLY A 162 -2.95 1.00 7.96
C GLY A 162 -2.81 1.74 9.29
N GLY A 163 -2.96 3.05 9.27
CA GLY A 163 -3.05 3.94 10.45
C GLY A 163 -4.49 4.09 10.96
N ASP A 164 -5.47 3.86 10.10
CA ASP A 164 -6.89 3.95 10.41
C ASP A 164 -7.37 2.96 11.46
N LEU A 165 -8.38 3.37 12.25
CA LEU A 165 -9.11 2.51 13.18
C LEU A 165 -10.59 2.80 13.23
N TYR A 166 -11.33 1.77 13.61
CA TYR A 166 -12.66 1.89 14.17
C TYR A 166 -12.92 0.78 15.19
N ASP A 167 -13.85 1.01 16.11
CA ASP A 167 -14.33 -0.02 17.02
C ASP A 167 -15.74 0.33 17.49
N LEU A 168 -16.63 -0.66 17.59
CA LEU A 168 -17.99 -0.47 18.09
C LEU A 168 -18.40 -1.69 18.91
N PHE A 169 -18.90 -1.47 20.13
CA PHE A 169 -19.37 -2.56 20.99
C PHE A 169 -20.37 -2.08 22.04
N ALA A 170 -21.19 -3.00 22.53
CA ALA A 170 -22.07 -2.75 23.67
C ALA A 170 -21.24 -2.55 24.95
N LEU A 171 -21.48 -1.44 25.65
CA LEU A 171 -20.96 -1.21 27.00
C LEU A 171 -21.80 -1.98 28.03
N ASP A 172 -23.12 -1.96 27.83
CA ASP A 172 -24.15 -2.61 28.64
C ASP A 172 -25.44 -2.75 27.81
N GLU A 173 -26.58 -3.01 28.46
CA GLU A 173 -27.90 -3.17 27.81
C GLU A 173 -28.48 -1.87 27.24
N GLU A 174 -27.94 -0.71 27.61
CA GLU A 174 -28.46 0.61 27.26
C GLU A 174 -27.53 1.43 26.36
N ARG A 175 -26.22 1.15 26.41
CA ARG A 175 -25.18 2.00 25.83
C ARG A 175 -24.29 1.23 24.86
N MET A 176 -24.04 1.83 23.71
CA MET A 176 -23.03 1.41 22.74
C MET A 176 -21.88 2.42 22.74
N PHE A 177 -20.64 1.92 22.77
CA PHE A 177 -19.47 2.72 22.49
C PHE A 177 -19.09 2.61 21.02
N PHE A 178 -18.57 3.70 20.45
CA PHE A 178 -17.90 3.66 19.16
C PHE A 178 -16.71 4.62 19.10
N VAL A 179 -15.76 4.31 18.24
CA VAL A 179 -14.65 5.19 17.88
C VAL A 179 -14.29 5.00 16.41
N ILE A 180 -13.84 6.06 15.77
CA ILE A 180 -13.15 6.08 14.48
C ILE A 180 -11.98 7.05 14.59
N GLY A 181 -10.89 6.79 13.87
CA GLY A 181 -9.78 7.72 13.80
C GLY A 181 -8.71 7.30 12.81
N ASP A 182 -7.79 8.23 12.57
CA ASP A 182 -6.61 8.04 11.71
C ASP A 182 -5.33 8.47 12.45
N VAL A 183 -4.30 7.64 12.35
CA VAL A 183 -2.98 7.87 12.92
C VAL A 183 -2.07 8.48 11.87
N SER A 184 -1.46 9.61 12.22
CA SER A 184 -0.46 10.26 11.39
C SER A 184 0.68 9.31 10.99
N GLY A 185 1.10 9.35 9.73
CA GLY A 185 2.18 8.50 9.23
C GLY A 185 1.64 7.24 8.54
N LYS A 186 2.51 6.32 8.12
CA LYS A 186 2.11 5.16 7.30
C LYS A 186 2.89 3.90 7.67
N GLY A 187 2.33 2.74 7.34
CA GLY A 187 2.98 1.44 7.52
C GLY A 187 3.06 1.00 8.98
N ALA A 188 4.09 0.18 9.30
CA ALA A 188 4.17 -0.51 10.59
C ALA A 188 4.14 0.41 11.83
N PRO A 189 4.83 1.58 11.87
CA PRO A 189 4.76 2.47 13.03
C PRO A 189 3.36 3.01 13.31
N ALA A 190 2.63 3.44 12.27
CA ALA A 190 1.26 3.94 12.39
C ALA A 190 0.32 2.81 12.86
N ALA A 191 0.43 1.62 12.27
CA ALA A 191 -0.37 0.45 12.65
C ALA A 191 -0.17 0.03 14.11
N LEU A 192 1.06 0.07 14.63
CA LEU A 192 1.33 -0.24 16.04
C LEU A 192 0.75 0.82 16.99
N PHE A 193 0.83 2.10 16.61
CA PHE A 193 0.25 3.19 17.38
C PHE A 193 -1.28 3.13 17.39
N MET A 194 -1.87 2.78 16.23
CA MET A 194 -3.29 2.49 16.07
C MET A 194 -3.74 1.37 17.02
N MET A 195 -3.06 0.22 17.03
CA MET A 195 -3.39 -0.91 17.91
C MET A 195 -3.37 -0.53 19.39
N ARG A 196 -2.41 0.32 19.77
CA ARG A 196 -2.33 0.89 21.12
C ARG A 196 -3.54 1.79 21.40
N ALA A 197 -3.92 2.66 20.46
CA ALA A 197 -5.10 3.51 20.60
C ALA A 197 -6.38 2.69 20.78
N VAL A 198 -6.64 1.67 19.95
CA VAL A 198 -7.81 0.77 20.09
C VAL A 198 -7.85 0.13 21.47
N THR A 199 -6.71 -0.39 21.95
CA THR A 199 -6.61 -1.02 23.27
C THR A 199 -6.91 -0.03 24.40
N LEU A 200 -6.42 1.20 24.29
CA LEU A 200 -6.67 2.26 25.27
C LEU A 200 -8.14 2.69 25.26
N PHE A 201 -8.75 2.90 24.09
CA PHE A 201 -10.18 3.20 23.98
C PHE A 201 -11.04 2.09 24.59
N ARG A 202 -10.78 0.82 24.25
CA ARG A 202 -11.49 -0.33 24.87
C ARG A 202 -11.37 -0.34 26.39
N THR A 203 -10.19 -0.01 26.91
CA THR A 203 -9.94 0.05 28.35
C THR A 203 -10.72 1.19 29.00
N ALA A 204 -10.65 2.40 28.43
CA ALA A 204 -11.35 3.57 28.93
C ALA A 204 -12.87 3.42 28.84
N ALA A 205 -13.39 2.84 27.75
CA ALA A 205 -14.80 2.61 27.51
C ALA A 205 -15.44 1.66 28.54
N ARG A 206 -14.67 0.72 29.09
CA ARG A 206 -15.13 -0.17 30.19
C ARG A 206 -15.14 0.50 31.55
N THR A 207 -14.71 1.75 31.64
CA THR A 207 -14.88 2.59 32.81
C THR A 207 -16.07 3.51 32.61
N HIS A 208 -16.69 4.02 33.68
CA HIS A 208 -17.81 4.95 33.59
C HIS A 208 -17.39 6.39 33.19
N MET A 209 -16.38 6.54 32.33
CA MET A 209 -15.92 7.81 31.79
C MET A 209 -16.89 8.35 30.74
N THR A 210 -17.06 9.66 30.70
CA THR A 210 -17.67 10.36 29.56
C THR A 210 -16.74 10.30 28.32
N PRO A 211 -17.25 10.48 27.09
CA PRO A 211 -16.42 10.53 25.88
C PRO A 211 -15.26 11.52 25.99
N MET A 212 -15.50 12.70 26.57
CA MET A 212 -14.46 13.70 26.82
C MET A 212 -13.35 13.18 27.73
N GLN A 213 -13.71 12.62 28.89
CA GLN A 213 -12.75 12.06 29.84
C GLN A 213 -11.96 10.89 29.25
N MET A 214 -12.63 10.07 28.44
CA MET A 214 -12.00 8.98 27.72
C MET A 214 -10.98 9.50 26.70
N MET A 215 -11.34 10.47 25.86
CA MET A 215 -10.43 11.07 24.89
C MET A 215 -9.20 11.70 25.58
N GLN A 216 -9.42 12.43 26.68
CA GLN A 216 -8.34 13.01 27.48
C GLN A 216 -7.38 11.94 28.00
N TRP A 217 -7.93 10.91 28.64
CA TRP A 217 -7.12 9.83 29.20
C TRP A 217 -6.35 9.09 28.12
N VAL A 218 -6.99 8.77 26.98
CA VAL A 218 -6.35 8.10 25.84
C VAL A 218 -5.23 8.96 25.27
N SER A 219 -5.47 10.25 25.03
CA SER A 219 -4.44 11.19 24.55
C SER A 219 -3.23 11.22 25.49
N ASP A 220 -3.47 11.34 26.80
CA ASP A 220 -2.41 11.34 27.80
C ASP A 220 -1.63 10.02 27.84
N GLN A 221 -2.31 8.87 27.68
CA GLN A 221 -1.63 7.59 27.59
C GLN A 221 -0.83 7.46 26.31
N LEU A 222 -1.38 7.83 25.14
CA LEU A 222 -0.69 7.73 23.85
C LEU A 222 0.57 8.58 23.81
N ARG A 223 0.53 9.78 24.40
CA ARG A 223 1.68 10.69 24.51
C ARG A 223 2.84 10.09 25.30
N LYS A 224 2.58 9.25 26.30
CA LYS A 224 3.65 8.58 27.05
C LYS A 224 4.44 7.67 26.11
N GLN A 225 5.76 7.79 26.12
CA GLN A 225 6.65 6.98 25.29
C GLN A 225 6.38 7.12 23.77
N ASN A 226 5.88 8.27 23.34
CA ASN A 226 5.69 8.59 21.93
C ASN A 226 6.96 9.18 21.29
N ALA A 227 8.01 8.36 21.16
CA ALA A 227 9.29 8.81 20.58
C ALA A 227 9.20 9.15 19.08
N ALA A 228 8.18 8.62 18.39
CA ALA A 228 7.95 8.84 16.97
C ALA A 228 7.11 10.09 16.69
N TYR A 229 6.67 10.82 17.72
CA TYR A 229 5.81 12.01 17.59
C TYR A 229 4.54 11.78 16.75
N LEU A 230 4.00 10.56 16.79
CA LEU A 230 2.77 10.21 16.08
C LEU A 230 1.56 10.79 16.84
N PHE A 231 0.51 11.16 16.13
CA PHE A 231 -0.74 11.57 16.73
C PHE A 231 -1.91 10.84 16.07
N ILE A 232 -3.08 10.95 16.67
CA ILE A 232 -4.32 10.41 16.13
C ILE A 232 -5.37 11.52 16.05
N THR A 233 -6.04 11.60 14.90
CA THR A 233 -7.34 12.27 14.81
C THR A 233 -8.42 11.24 15.15
N ALA A 234 -9.36 11.55 16.03
CA ALA A 234 -10.42 10.59 16.36
C ALA A 234 -11.74 11.23 16.79
N ILE A 235 -12.84 10.53 16.52
CA ILE A 235 -14.13 10.74 17.19
C ILE A 235 -14.44 9.49 17.98
N CYS A 236 -14.72 9.64 19.28
CA CYS A 236 -15.31 8.58 20.09
C CYS A 236 -16.64 9.03 20.68
N GLY A 237 -17.57 8.10 20.88
CA GLY A 237 -18.89 8.43 21.39
C GLY A 237 -19.56 7.31 22.16
N VAL A 238 -20.58 7.72 22.92
CA VAL A 238 -21.53 6.82 23.59
C VAL A 238 -22.90 7.09 23.01
N TYR A 239 -23.52 6.05 22.46
CA TYR A 239 -24.86 6.08 21.86
C TYR A 239 -25.84 5.28 22.72
N TYR A 240 -27.05 5.80 22.87
CA TYR A 240 -28.15 5.20 23.61
C TYR A 240 -29.25 4.72 22.63
N PRO A 241 -29.26 3.45 22.20
CA PRO A 241 -30.08 3.00 21.07
C PRO A 241 -31.60 3.17 21.26
N ARG A 242 -32.07 3.15 22.51
CA ARG A 242 -33.50 3.31 22.83
C ARG A 242 -33.98 4.75 22.61
N SER A 243 -33.20 5.74 23.04
CA SER A 243 -33.58 7.16 22.94
C SER A 243 -33.05 7.82 21.67
N GLY A 244 -32.01 7.25 21.06
CA GLY A 244 -31.25 7.87 19.98
C GLY A 244 -30.23 8.91 20.46
N ALA A 245 -30.14 9.17 21.77
CA ALA A 245 -29.21 10.17 22.31
C ALA A 245 -27.76 9.71 22.12
N MET A 246 -26.86 10.65 21.87
CA MET A 246 -25.42 10.42 21.86
C MET A 246 -24.64 11.59 22.42
N GLU A 247 -23.46 11.27 22.92
CA GLU A 247 -22.42 12.22 23.28
C GLU A 247 -21.14 11.81 22.56
N LEU A 248 -20.48 12.75 21.88
CA LEU A 248 -19.26 12.53 21.11
C LEU A 248 -18.16 13.43 21.64
N ALA A 249 -16.91 12.97 21.60
CA ALA A 249 -15.73 13.80 21.75
C ALA A 249 -14.91 13.76 20.46
N ASN A 250 -14.48 14.93 19.97
CA ASN A 250 -13.68 15.08 18.77
C ASN A 250 -12.25 15.52 19.12
N ALA A 251 -11.26 14.77 18.61
CA ALA A 251 -9.83 15.05 18.66
C ALA A 251 -9.28 15.41 17.27
N GLY A 252 -9.79 16.51 16.69
CA GLY A 252 -9.29 17.06 15.43
C GLY A 252 -9.64 16.23 14.19
N HIS A 253 -10.65 15.37 14.29
CA HIS A 253 -11.13 14.51 13.21
C HIS A 253 -12.28 15.19 12.44
N LEU A 254 -12.58 14.62 11.26
CA LEU A 254 -13.59 15.13 10.35
C LEU A 254 -15.01 15.02 10.94
N SER A 255 -15.84 16.02 10.63
CA SER A 255 -17.21 16.11 11.13
C SER A 255 -18.06 14.99 10.53
N PRO A 256 -18.85 14.25 11.34
CA PRO A 256 -19.76 13.23 10.83
C PRO A 256 -20.80 13.82 9.88
N LEU A 257 -21.18 13.03 8.88
CA LEU A 257 -22.28 13.32 7.98
C LEU A 257 -23.58 12.76 8.57
N LEU A 258 -24.62 13.58 8.68
CA LEU A 258 -25.95 13.15 9.10
C LEU A 258 -26.92 13.19 7.92
N LYS A 259 -27.56 12.06 7.64
CA LYS A 259 -28.66 11.94 6.69
C LYS A 259 -29.97 11.73 7.45
N ASP A 260 -30.93 12.61 7.22
CA ASP A 260 -32.23 12.52 7.87
C ASP A 260 -33.21 11.56 7.16
N ALA A 261 -34.39 11.35 7.75
CA ALA A 261 -35.42 10.46 7.22
C ALA A 261 -35.96 10.89 5.84
N ASP A 262 -35.90 12.20 5.53
CA ASP A 262 -36.35 12.77 4.26
C ASP A 262 -35.25 12.77 3.19
N GLY A 263 -34.03 12.38 3.56
CA GLY A 263 -32.87 12.29 2.68
C GLY A 263 -32.04 13.57 2.59
N ASP A 264 -32.34 14.59 3.39
CA ASP A 264 -31.45 15.75 3.51
C ASP A 264 -30.17 15.36 4.27
N VAL A 265 -29.08 16.03 3.90
CA VAL A 265 -27.74 15.68 4.39
C VAL A 265 -27.03 16.93 4.87
N ARG A 266 -26.52 16.88 6.10
CA ARG A 266 -25.74 17.95 6.73
C ARG A 266 -24.59 17.39 7.54
N TYR A 267 -23.54 18.17 7.72
CA TYR A 267 -22.50 17.84 8.69
C TYR A 267 -22.97 18.12 10.11
N VAL A 268 -22.53 17.30 11.06
CA VAL A 268 -22.71 17.55 12.49
C VAL A 268 -21.81 18.73 12.86
N GLU A 269 -22.39 19.79 13.42
CA GLU A 269 -21.63 20.94 13.90
C GLU A 269 -20.84 20.56 15.15
N MET A 270 -19.52 20.68 15.06
CA MET A 270 -18.60 20.43 16.18
C MET A 270 -17.38 21.33 16.03
N GLU A 271 -16.95 21.90 17.15
CA GLU A 271 -15.71 22.68 17.22
C GLU A 271 -14.50 21.76 16.94
N PRO A 272 -13.46 22.23 16.22
CA PRO A 272 -12.24 21.46 16.03
C PRO A 272 -11.60 21.16 17.39
N GLY A 273 -11.34 19.88 17.67
CA GLY A 273 -10.57 19.45 18.83
C GLY A 273 -9.07 19.45 18.57
N SER A 274 -8.26 19.36 19.64
CA SER A 274 -6.81 19.13 19.52
C SER A 274 -6.49 17.72 19.00
N LEU A 275 -5.32 17.55 18.39
CA LEU A 275 -4.79 16.23 18.01
C LEU A 275 -4.45 15.41 19.26
N ALA A 276 -4.91 14.15 19.33
CA ALA A 276 -4.65 13.30 20.47
C ALA A 276 -3.26 12.62 20.40
N GLY A 277 -2.61 12.45 21.55
CA GLY A 277 -1.37 11.69 21.68
C GLY A 277 -0.07 12.48 21.48
N ILE A 278 -0.13 13.78 21.21
CA ILE A 278 1.06 14.62 20.97
C ILE A 278 1.17 15.84 21.90
N LEU A 279 0.10 16.62 22.06
CA LEU A 279 0.14 17.85 22.86
C LEU A 279 -0.09 17.57 24.36
N PRO A 280 0.66 18.23 25.28
CA PRO A 280 0.29 18.27 26.68
C PRO A 280 -0.97 19.13 26.87
N ASN A 281 -1.85 18.74 27.80
CA ASN A 281 -3.09 19.46 28.10
C ASN A 281 -3.96 19.73 26.85
N ALA A 282 -4.01 18.76 25.93
CA ALA A 282 -4.86 18.83 24.75
C ALA A 282 -6.32 19.05 25.15
N GLU A 283 -6.98 20.02 24.53
CA GLU A 283 -8.42 20.29 24.74
C GLU A 283 -9.21 19.69 23.58
N PHE A 284 -10.28 18.97 23.92
CA PHE A 284 -11.16 18.31 22.96
C PHE A 284 -12.53 18.97 23.01
N SER A 285 -13.31 18.86 21.92
CA SER A 285 -14.68 19.35 21.89
C SER A 285 -15.65 18.20 22.19
N THR A 286 -16.85 18.55 22.67
CA THR A 286 -17.93 17.57 22.88
C THR A 286 -19.20 18.07 22.22
N VAL A 287 -19.90 17.17 21.54
CA VAL A 287 -21.22 17.44 20.99
C VAL A 287 -22.21 16.42 21.52
N ARG A 288 -23.44 16.89 21.78
CA ARG A 288 -24.58 16.05 22.13
C ARG A 288 -25.62 16.22 21.06
N LEU A 289 -26.11 15.10 20.54
CA LEU A 289 -27.19 15.09 19.55
C LEU A 289 -28.09 13.87 19.77
N THR A 290 -29.20 13.83 19.05
CA THR A 290 -30.14 12.71 19.08
C THR A 290 -30.42 12.27 17.65
N LEU A 291 -30.11 11.01 17.33
CA LEU A 291 -30.58 10.37 16.11
C LEU A 291 -32.08 10.10 16.24
N LYS A 292 -32.87 10.74 15.39
CA LYS A 292 -34.29 10.44 15.27
C LYS A 292 -34.48 9.11 14.51
N PRO A 293 -35.62 8.44 14.68
CA PRO A 293 -35.95 7.26 13.86
C PRO A 293 -35.83 7.59 12.36
N GLY A 294 -35.22 6.69 11.59
CA GLY A 294 -34.93 6.84 10.17
C GLY A 294 -33.59 7.52 9.86
N GLU A 295 -32.98 8.26 10.80
CA GLU A 295 -31.74 8.99 10.57
C GLU A 295 -30.49 8.10 10.65
N THR A 296 -29.49 8.45 9.85
CA THR A 296 -28.19 7.76 9.77
C THR A 296 -27.05 8.75 9.89
N MET A 297 -26.12 8.47 10.80
CA MET A 297 -24.85 9.20 10.93
C MET A 297 -23.72 8.36 10.33
N ALA A 298 -22.99 8.93 9.38
CA ALA A 298 -21.78 8.35 8.81
C ALA A 298 -20.55 9.10 9.31
N LEU A 299 -19.58 8.35 9.82
CA LEU A 299 -18.24 8.83 10.16
C LEU A 299 -17.25 8.27 9.14
N TYR A 300 -16.19 9.02 8.86
CA TYR A 300 -15.23 8.68 7.83
C TYR A 300 -13.86 9.28 8.11
N THR A 301 -12.81 8.65 7.58
CA THR A 301 -11.44 9.17 7.59
C THR A 301 -11.17 9.99 6.33
N ASP A 302 -10.08 10.76 6.34
CA ASP A 302 -9.71 11.67 5.25
C ASP A 302 -9.41 10.94 3.94
N GLY A 303 -9.03 9.66 3.96
CA GLY A 303 -8.91 8.85 2.74
C GLY A 303 -10.19 8.81 1.88
N VAL A 304 -11.37 9.10 2.44
CA VAL A 304 -12.60 9.30 1.64
C VAL A 304 -12.57 10.63 0.89
N THR A 305 -12.20 11.71 1.55
CA THR A 305 -12.23 13.07 0.97
C THR A 305 -10.98 13.41 0.17
N GLU A 306 -9.85 12.75 0.45
CA GLU A 306 -8.57 12.99 -0.20
C GLU A 306 -8.34 12.12 -1.45
N GLY A 307 -9.29 11.26 -1.81
CA GLY A 307 -9.26 10.56 -3.09
C GLY A 307 -9.20 11.54 -4.26
N MET A 308 -8.25 11.34 -5.17
CA MET A 308 -7.99 12.25 -6.28
C MET A 308 -8.44 11.67 -7.62
N ASP A 309 -9.02 12.53 -8.47
CA ASP A 309 -9.17 12.23 -9.90
C ASP A 309 -7.80 12.27 -10.63
N PRO A 310 -7.71 11.84 -11.91
CA PRO A 310 -6.46 11.88 -12.68
C PRO A 310 -5.86 13.28 -12.86
N GLU A 311 -6.69 14.31 -12.75
CA GLU A 311 -6.31 15.72 -12.81
C GLU A 311 -5.80 16.27 -11.46
N GLY A 312 -5.90 15.48 -10.39
CA GLY A 312 -5.44 15.81 -9.03
C GLY A 312 -6.46 16.58 -8.19
N ALA A 313 -7.72 16.66 -8.60
CA ALA A 313 -8.80 17.25 -7.81
C ALA A 313 -9.28 16.27 -6.74
N LEU A 314 -9.52 16.77 -5.53
CA LEU A 314 -10.02 16.00 -4.40
C LEU A 314 -11.51 15.69 -4.56
N PHE A 315 -11.92 14.47 -4.16
CA PHE A 315 -13.32 14.11 -3.98
C PHE A 315 -14.01 15.08 -3.03
N GLY A 316 -13.41 15.32 -1.87
CA GLY A 316 -13.82 16.37 -0.94
C GLY A 316 -15.19 16.16 -0.30
N GLU A 317 -15.52 17.08 0.62
CA GLU A 317 -16.77 17.04 1.40
C GLU A 317 -18.02 17.33 0.55
N GLU A 318 -17.89 18.10 -0.54
CA GLU A 318 -19.02 18.43 -1.40
C GLU A 318 -19.52 17.20 -2.18
N HIS A 319 -18.60 16.42 -2.78
CA HIS A 319 -18.99 15.18 -3.46
C HIS A 319 -19.54 14.17 -2.46
N LEU A 320 -18.90 14.02 -1.29
CA LEU A 320 -19.40 13.14 -0.24
C LEU A 320 -20.85 13.47 0.17
N GLN A 321 -21.13 14.73 0.46
CA GLN A 321 -22.46 15.19 0.83
C GLN A 321 -23.48 14.96 -0.30
N ARG A 322 -23.10 15.26 -1.55
CA ARG A 322 -23.94 15.05 -2.72
C ARG A 322 -24.28 13.58 -2.91
N THR A 323 -23.29 12.70 -2.82
CA THR A 323 -23.42 11.25 -2.99
C THR A 323 -24.36 10.67 -1.94
N ALA A 324 -24.19 11.06 -0.68
CA ALA A 324 -25.10 10.65 0.39
C ALA A 324 -26.54 11.11 0.16
N ARG A 325 -26.73 12.34 -0.34
CA ARG A 325 -28.05 12.93 -0.62
C ARG A 325 -28.79 12.20 -1.73
N ILE A 326 -28.09 11.82 -2.81
CA ILE A 326 -28.71 11.09 -3.94
C ILE A 326 -28.83 9.58 -3.70
N THR A 327 -28.25 9.05 -2.63
CA THR A 327 -28.39 7.64 -2.27
C THR A 327 -29.84 7.38 -1.86
N GLU A 328 -30.48 6.35 -2.40
CA GLU A 328 -31.85 6.00 -2.01
C GLU A 328 -31.87 5.30 -0.65
N GLY A 329 -32.78 5.75 0.23
CA GLY A 329 -32.92 5.24 1.58
C GLY A 329 -31.75 5.57 2.50
N ASN A 330 -31.86 5.11 3.76
CA ASN A 330 -30.94 5.48 4.84
C ASN A 330 -30.20 4.27 5.44
N ALA A 331 -30.32 3.09 4.85
CA ALA A 331 -29.65 1.91 5.36
C ALA A 331 -28.11 2.11 5.36
N PRO A 332 -27.40 1.83 6.48
CA PRO A 332 -25.94 1.97 6.58
C PRO A 332 -25.17 1.30 5.44
N GLU A 333 -25.55 0.08 5.08
CA GLU A 333 -24.94 -0.68 3.98
C GLU A 333 -25.05 0.08 2.65
N ALA A 334 -26.25 0.49 2.26
CA ALA A 334 -26.49 1.19 0.99
C ALA A 334 -25.74 2.53 0.92
N LEU A 335 -25.68 3.25 2.04
CA LEU A 335 -24.96 4.51 2.13
C LEU A 335 -23.45 4.32 1.93
N LEU A 336 -22.83 3.40 2.67
CA LEU A 336 -21.38 3.20 2.59
C LEU A 336 -20.95 2.58 1.25
N GLU A 337 -21.72 1.63 0.71
CA GLU A 337 -21.42 1.08 -0.62
C GLU A 337 -21.55 2.12 -1.73
N ARG A 338 -22.54 3.03 -1.63
CA ARG A 338 -22.68 4.11 -2.62
C ARG A 338 -21.55 5.12 -2.53
N ILE A 339 -21.14 5.52 -1.32
CA ILE A 339 -20.00 6.43 -1.12
C ILE A 339 -18.72 5.79 -1.67
N TYR A 340 -18.46 4.53 -1.32
CA TYR A 340 -17.26 3.82 -1.77
C TYR A 340 -17.25 3.63 -3.30
N GLY A 341 -18.38 3.25 -3.90
CA GLY A 341 -18.49 3.10 -5.35
C GLY A 341 -18.25 4.42 -6.09
N GLU A 342 -18.84 5.52 -5.62
CA GLU A 342 -18.64 6.83 -6.22
C GLU A 342 -17.17 7.29 -6.09
N LEU A 343 -16.53 7.03 -4.94
CA LEU A 343 -15.10 7.34 -4.74
C LEU A 343 -14.21 6.53 -5.70
N ALA A 344 -14.50 5.24 -5.88
CA ALA A 344 -13.77 4.40 -6.82
C ALA A 344 -13.93 4.87 -8.27
N ASP A 345 -15.14 5.27 -8.66
CA ASP A 345 -15.43 5.82 -9.99
C ASP A 345 -14.74 7.19 -10.20
N TYR A 346 -14.79 8.07 -9.20
CA TYR A 346 -14.16 9.39 -9.23
C TYR A 346 -12.64 9.31 -9.38
N THR A 347 -12.02 8.39 -8.65
CA THR A 347 -10.57 8.14 -8.71
C THR A 347 -10.15 7.30 -9.92
N GLN A 348 -11.10 6.88 -10.77
CA GLN A 348 -10.88 5.97 -11.90
C GLN A 348 -10.14 4.67 -11.50
N PHE A 349 -10.44 4.15 -10.32
CA PHE A 349 -9.78 2.96 -9.76
C PHE A 349 -8.25 3.10 -9.64
N ALA A 350 -7.76 4.34 -9.46
CA ALA A 350 -6.35 4.59 -9.20
C ALA A 350 -5.89 3.88 -7.92
N VAL A 351 -4.57 3.66 -7.81
CA VAL A 351 -3.98 3.07 -6.61
C VAL A 351 -4.23 4.00 -5.42
N GLN A 352 -4.89 3.47 -4.40
CA GLN A 352 -5.22 4.17 -3.18
C GLN A 352 -3.96 4.69 -2.47
N THR A 353 -4.00 5.95 -2.04
CA THR A 353 -2.87 6.65 -1.40
C THR A 353 -2.96 6.70 0.12
N ASP A 354 -4.18 6.67 0.67
CA ASP A 354 -4.45 6.64 2.11
C ASP A 354 -5.56 5.68 2.50
N ASP A 355 -5.58 5.23 3.76
CA ASP A 355 -6.57 4.28 4.25
C ASP A 355 -8.00 4.86 4.18
N ILE A 356 -8.97 4.04 3.76
CA ILE A 356 -10.37 4.45 3.66
C ILE A 356 -11.15 3.74 4.76
N THR A 357 -11.61 4.47 5.77
CA THR A 357 -12.47 3.94 6.83
C THR A 357 -13.77 4.70 6.90
N MET A 358 -14.88 3.97 6.99
CA MET A 358 -16.22 4.51 7.13
C MET A 358 -17.04 3.69 8.12
N VAL A 359 -17.84 4.36 8.94
CA VAL A 359 -18.78 3.74 9.88
C VAL A 359 -20.11 4.46 9.78
N ALA A 360 -21.20 3.72 9.56
CA ALA A 360 -22.55 4.26 9.54
C ALA A 360 -23.39 3.65 10.68
N ILE A 361 -24.03 4.53 11.46
CA ILE A 361 -24.89 4.20 12.59
C ILE A 361 -26.29 4.75 12.28
N GLN A 362 -27.28 3.88 12.19
CA GLN A 362 -28.67 4.24 11.95
C GLN A 362 -29.55 3.86 13.14
N ARG A 363 -30.50 4.74 13.45
CA ARG A 363 -31.68 4.40 14.23
C ARG A 363 -32.82 4.05 13.26
N ALA A 364 -33.12 2.78 13.10
CA ALA A 364 -34.27 2.32 12.34
C ALA A 364 -35.59 2.71 13.04
N GLU A 365 -36.69 2.69 12.27
CA GLU A 365 -38.05 2.96 12.73
C GLU A 365 -38.54 2.01 13.84
#